data_AF-A0A8C8I6G0-F1
#
_entry.id   AF-A0A8C8I6G0-F1
#
_cell.length_a   1.000
_cell.length_b   1.000
_cell.length_c   1.000
_cell.angle_alpha   90.00
_cell.angle_beta   90.00
_cell.angle_gamma   90.00
#
_symmetry.space_group_name_H-M   'P 1'
#
loop_
_entity.id
_entity.type
_entity.pdbx_description
1 polymer ?
#
loop_
_entity_poly.entity_id
_entity_poly.type
_entity_poly.pdbx_seq_one_letter_code
_entity_poly.pdbx_strand_id
1 'polypeptide(L)'
;VAVDGNLSVVHQDNVQFDSELPEFGTQGGVHIHADSLTVTSPVLMWVKQHGSVYWRKGTNQVLRDLQPGKTLHELLKGGFAVSDSPVWMDSSTTEQCQYLETAVGGAQRVADITGSRAYERFTGNQIAKIYKAQPEKYEDTERISLVSSFAASLFLGSYAAIDYSDGSGMNLMDIFSKQWADSCLEATAPHLEERLGAPVHSSAVLGLLSPYHVTRYGFPEDCKVVAFTGDNPGSLAGMRLQEGDIAVSLGTSDTVFLWIKEPRPTVEGHIFCNPVDRSSYMALICYKNGSLTRERIRNKCAGGSWEVFSSVLRTTPTGNNGNIGIYFDAMEITPSAVGVHRFDKENTKVSAKTLCIGEIRALVEGQFLAKRVHSFFASLLTHYCTLTFSLSFLIFYSLFIFFTIFFPLAFPSSIFSSSLSLSPTLTLTLTLTLTLTLTLTLTHAHTHTYLCPSLSTVVSISSLLA
;
A
#
# COMPACT_ATOMS: atom_id res chain seq x y z
N VAL A 1 -10.95 -15.42 -4.48
CA VAL A 1 -11.99 -15.48 -3.41
C VAL A 1 -13.35 -15.14 -4.01
N ALA A 2 -14.42 -15.78 -3.56
CA ALA A 2 -15.79 -15.40 -3.86
C ALA A 2 -16.49 -14.89 -2.59
N VAL A 3 -17.20 -13.78 -2.71
CA VAL A 3 -17.89 -13.09 -1.61
C VAL A 3 -19.37 -12.99 -1.93
N ASP A 4 -20.24 -13.36 -0.98
CA ASP A 4 -21.70 -13.33 -1.17
C ASP A 4 -22.32 -11.94 -0.91
N GLY A 5 -23.63 -11.83 -1.08
CA GLY A 5 -24.38 -10.59 -0.82
C GLY A 5 -24.39 -10.14 0.65
N ASN A 6 -23.96 -11.00 1.58
CA ASN A 6 -23.79 -10.68 3.00
C ASN A 6 -22.34 -10.30 3.33
N LEU A 7 -21.50 -10.09 2.32
CA LEU A 7 -20.07 -9.78 2.46
C LEU A 7 -19.26 -10.89 3.14
N SER A 8 -19.74 -12.14 3.06
CA SER A 8 -19.05 -13.30 3.61
C SER A 8 -18.22 -14.00 2.54
N VAL A 9 -16.99 -14.38 2.89
CA VAL A 9 -16.14 -15.20 2.01
C VAL A 9 -16.73 -16.61 1.99
N VAL A 10 -17.22 -17.04 0.83
CA VAL A 10 -17.85 -18.36 0.65
C VAL A 10 -16.93 -19.35 -0.06
N HIS A 11 -15.90 -18.87 -0.75
CA HIS A 11 -14.92 -19.71 -1.43
C HIS A 11 -13.57 -19.00 -1.58
N GLN A 12 -12.48 -19.75 -1.51
CA GLN A 12 -11.12 -19.27 -1.74
C GLN A 12 -10.33 -20.34 -2.49
N ASP A 13 -9.60 -19.90 -3.51
CA ASP A 13 -8.70 -20.74 -4.29
C ASP A 13 -7.44 -19.93 -4.65
N ASN A 14 -6.35 -20.61 -4.98
CA ASN A 14 -5.07 -20.01 -5.33
C ASN A 14 -4.23 -20.96 -6.20
N VAL A 15 -3.37 -20.38 -7.05
CA VAL A 15 -2.36 -21.10 -7.83
C VAL A 15 -0.98 -20.61 -7.42
N GLN A 16 -0.10 -21.53 -7.07
CA GLN A 16 1.29 -21.28 -6.65
C GLN A 16 2.24 -21.52 -7.84
N PHE A 17 2.78 -20.45 -8.41
CA PHE A 17 3.53 -20.52 -9.69
C PHE A 17 4.67 -21.52 -9.70
N ASP A 18 5.58 -21.45 -8.72
CA ASP A 18 6.79 -22.28 -8.71
C ASP A 18 6.45 -23.79 -8.69
N SER A 19 5.36 -24.17 -8.02
CA SER A 19 4.94 -25.56 -7.89
C SER A 19 3.98 -26.02 -8.97
N GLU A 20 3.07 -25.15 -9.42
CA GLU A 20 1.99 -25.51 -10.33
C GLU A 20 2.28 -25.18 -11.79
N LEU A 21 3.21 -24.25 -12.06
CA LEU A 21 3.67 -23.86 -13.39
C LEU A 21 5.22 -23.94 -13.50
N PRO A 22 5.85 -25.07 -13.12
CA PRO A 22 7.31 -25.18 -13.06
C PRO A 22 8.01 -25.03 -14.41
N GLU A 23 7.29 -25.19 -15.53
CA GLU A 23 7.81 -25.01 -16.88
C GLU A 23 8.31 -23.59 -17.18
N PHE A 24 7.88 -22.59 -16.40
CA PHE A 24 8.38 -21.22 -16.51
C PHE A 24 9.69 -20.99 -15.74
N GLY A 25 10.14 -21.95 -14.92
CA GLY A 25 11.44 -21.91 -14.25
C GLY A 25 11.62 -20.70 -13.32
N THR A 26 10.56 -20.25 -12.66
CA THR A 26 10.60 -19.11 -11.73
C THR A 26 10.98 -19.52 -10.31
N GLN A 27 11.45 -18.55 -9.52
CA GLN A 27 11.69 -18.70 -8.08
C GLN A 27 11.01 -17.53 -7.36
N GLY A 28 10.04 -17.83 -6.50
CA GLY A 28 9.15 -16.83 -5.92
C GLY A 28 8.26 -16.15 -6.97
N GLY A 29 7.95 -16.82 -8.07
CA GLY A 29 7.17 -16.30 -9.19
C GLY A 29 7.91 -15.30 -10.09
N VAL A 30 9.24 -15.18 -9.99
CA VAL A 30 10.05 -14.25 -10.80
C VAL A 30 11.32 -14.87 -11.37
N HIS A 31 11.91 -14.19 -12.34
CA HIS A 31 13.30 -14.37 -12.79
C HIS A 31 14.13 -13.18 -12.32
N ILE A 32 15.20 -13.47 -11.57
CA ILE A 32 16.23 -12.48 -11.23
C ILE A 32 17.36 -12.66 -12.26
N HIS A 33 17.64 -11.60 -13.02
CA HIS A 33 18.62 -11.67 -14.10
C HIS A 33 20.06 -11.61 -13.58
N ALA A 34 21.04 -11.84 -14.46
CA ALA A 34 22.45 -11.90 -14.10
C ALA A 34 22.99 -10.59 -13.46
N ASP A 35 22.35 -9.44 -13.72
CA ASP A 35 22.70 -8.15 -13.13
C ASP A 35 22.21 -8.00 -11.68
N SER A 36 21.40 -8.94 -11.16
CA SER A 36 20.76 -8.91 -9.84
C SER A 36 19.88 -7.68 -9.56
N LEU A 37 19.55 -6.90 -10.59
CA LEU A 37 18.74 -5.69 -10.52
C LEU A 37 17.48 -5.79 -11.38
N THR A 38 17.60 -6.43 -12.55
CA THR A 38 16.48 -6.68 -13.44
C THR A 38 15.68 -7.87 -12.90
N VAL A 39 14.39 -7.65 -12.65
CA VAL A 39 13.49 -8.69 -12.15
C VAL A 39 12.23 -8.70 -12.99
N THR A 40 11.93 -9.83 -13.60
CA THR A 40 10.81 -9.99 -14.53
C THR A 40 9.94 -11.20 -14.18
N SER A 41 8.72 -11.22 -14.70
CA SER A 41 7.89 -12.43 -14.75
C SER A 41 7.41 -12.66 -16.18
N PRO A 42 7.39 -13.92 -16.65
CA PRO A 42 6.81 -14.24 -17.95
C PRO A 42 5.36 -13.84 -17.98
N VAL A 43 4.99 -13.10 -19.01
CA VAL A 43 3.63 -12.60 -19.20
C VAL A 43 2.65 -13.77 -19.28
N LEU A 44 3.00 -14.88 -19.93
CA LEU A 44 2.11 -16.05 -19.97
C LEU A 44 1.91 -16.78 -18.61
N MET A 45 2.58 -16.37 -17.53
CA MET A 45 2.55 -16.97 -16.18
C MET A 45 1.81 -16.10 -15.13
N TRP A 46 1.82 -14.78 -15.32
CA TRP A 46 1.40 -13.62 -14.49
C TRP A 46 1.25 -13.67 -12.95
N VAL A 47 1.90 -12.67 -12.30
CA VAL A 47 1.51 -12.08 -11.00
C VAL A 47 2.07 -10.66 -10.67
N LYS A 48 1.34 -9.91 -9.80
CA LYS A 48 1.64 -8.68 -8.97
C LYS A 48 1.47 -7.24 -9.50
N GLN A 49 1.25 -6.32 -8.54
CA GLN A 49 0.74 -4.95 -8.68
C GLN A 49 1.52 -3.99 -9.59
N HIS A 50 2.85 -4.05 -9.70
CA HIS A 50 3.62 -3.04 -10.48
C HIS A 50 4.40 -3.65 -11.63
N GLY A 51 3.70 -4.35 -12.53
CA GLY A 51 4.27 -4.74 -13.82
C GLY A 51 3.58 -4.05 -14.98
N SER A 52 4.32 -3.81 -16.07
CA SER A 52 3.79 -3.35 -17.35
C SER A 52 3.69 -4.49 -18.35
N VAL A 53 2.53 -4.64 -18.98
CA VAL A 53 2.29 -5.58 -20.07
C VAL A 53 2.19 -4.83 -21.39
N TYR A 54 2.93 -5.28 -22.40
CA TYR A 54 3.06 -4.64 -23.71
C TYR A 54 2.35 -5.48 -24.75
N TRP A 55 1.11 -5.11 -25.06
CA TRP A 55 0.29 -5.83 -26.03
C TRP A 55 0.76 -5.56 -27.45
N ARG A 56 0.98 -6.63 -28.20
CA ARG A 56 1.36 -6.56 -29.62
C ARG A 56 0.20 -6.01 -30.45
N LYS A 57 0.53 -5.28 -31.52
CA LYS A 57 -0.41 -4.87 -32.57
C LYS A 57 -1.34 -6.00 -33.03
N GLY A 58 -2.64 -5.73 -33.06
CA GLY A 58 -3.69 -6.68 -33.44
C GLY A 58 -4.23 -7.54 -32.30
N THR A 59 -3.67 -7.48 -31.09
CA THR A 59 -4.11 -8.34 -29.98
C THR A 59 -5.50 -7.97 -29.46
N ASN A 60 -5.93 -6.72 -29.62
CA ASN A 60 -7.31 -6.33 -29.27
C ASN A 60 -8.35 -7.15 -30.06
N GLN A 61 -8.06 -7.46 -31.33
CA GLN A 61 -8.97 -8.27 -32.14
C GLN A 61 -9.01 -9.72 -31.63
N VAL A 62 -7.86 -10.27 -31.21
CA VAL A 62 -7.78 -11.60 -30.59
C VAL A 62 -8.60 -11.66 -29.30
N LEU A 63 -8.57 -10.61 -28.47
CA LEU A 63 -9.38 -10.51 -27.25
C LEU A 63 -10.89 -10.43 -27.53
N ARG A 64 -11.28 -9.75 -28.61
CA ARG A 64 -12.70 -9.64 -29.00
C ARG A 64 -13.25 -10.95 -29.57
N ASP A 65 -12.40 -11.73 -30.22
CA ASP A 65 -12.77 -12.97 -30.91
C ASP A 65 -12.33 -14.24 -30.13
N LEU A 66 -12.25 -14.17 -28.79
CA LEU A 66 -11.85 -15.30 -27.96
C LEU A 66 -12.77 -16.51 -28.18
N GLN A 67 -12.17 -17.66 -28.45
CA GLN A 67 -12.89 -18.90 -28.77
C GLN A 67 -13.09 -19.74 -27.50
N PRO A 68 -14.34 -19.97 -27.03
CA PRO A 68 -14.63 -20.68 -25.77
C PRO A 68 -14.03 -22.08 -25.68
N GLY A 69 -13.74 -22.74 -26.81
CA GLY A 69 -13.11 -24.06 -26.86
C GLY A 69 -11.61 -24.09 -26.52
N LYS A 70 -10.93 -22.93 -26.49
CA LYS A 70 -9.47 -22.82 -26.26
C LYS A 70 -9.15 -22.10 -24.96
N THR A 71 -7.96 -22.35 -24.42
CA THR A 71 -7.47 -21.64 -23.22
C THR A 71 -6.99 -20.24 -23.58
N LEU A 72 -7.05 -19.29 -22.64
CA LEU A 72 -6.47 -17.95 -22.84
C LEU A 72 -4.97 -18.01 -23.13
N HIS A 73 -4.25 -18.95 -22.51
CA HIS A 73 -2.83 -19.18 -22.77
C HIS A 73 -2.56 -19.51 -24.26
N GLU A 74 -3.33 -20.43 -24.84
CA GLU A 74 -3.22 -20.77 -26.27
C GLU A 74 -3.55 -19.58 -27.17
N LEU A 75 -4.62 -18.85 -26.86
CA LEU A 75 -5.10 -17.72 -27.66
C LEU A 75 -4.14 -16.53 -27.62
N LEU A 76 -3.44 -16.32 -26.50
CA LEU A 76 -2.59 -15.15 -26.27
C LEU A 76 -1.08 -15.40 -26.43
N LYS A 77 -0.67 -16.61 -26.83
CA LYS A 77 0.75 -16.99 -26.99
C LYS A 77 1.58 -16.02 -27.87
N GLY A 78 0.93 -15.33 -28.81
CA GLY A 78 1.55 -14.33 -29.68
C GLY A 78 1.11 -12.88 -29.42
N GLY A 79 0.39 -12.62 -28.34
CA GLY A 79 -0.28 -11.34 -28.07
C GLY A 79 0.58 -10.27 -27.40
N PHE A 80 1.87 -10.55 -27.14
CA PHE A 80 2.73 -9.66 -26.37
C PHE A 80 4.01 -9.32 -27.14
N ALA A 81 4.31 -8.02 -27.21
CA ALA A 81 5.54 -7.52 -27.82
C ALA A 81 6.75 -7.79 -26.91
N VAL A 82 6.55 -7.70 -25.59
CA VAL A 82 7.54 -8.01 -24.55
C VAL A 82 7.09 -9.29 -23.82
N SER A 83 7.92 -10.34 -23.85
CA SER A 83 7.65 -11.64 -23.22
C SER A 83 7.79 -11.61 -21.70
N ASP A 84 8.78 -10.85 -21.22
CA ASP A 84 9.19 -10.79 -19.83
C ASP A 84 8.93 -9.38 -19.31
N SER A 85 7.85 -9.25 -18.56
CA SER A 85 7.43 -7.96 -18.02
C SER A 85 8.25 -7.62 -16.77
N PRO A 86 8.72 -6.37 -16.63
CA PRO A 86 9.32 -5.91 -15.38
C PRO A 86 8.28 -5.98 -14.26
N VAL A 87 8.72 -6.27 -13.05
CA VAL A 87 7.85 -6.34 -11.86
C VAL A 87 8.30 -5.36 -10.78
N TRP A 88 7.51 -5.23 -9.71
CA TRP A 88 7.74 -4.30 -8.61
C TRP A 88 9.10 -4.42 -7.91
N MET A 89 9.79 -5.56 -8.05
CA MET A 89 11.13 -5.80 -7.50
C MET A 89 12.26 -5.27 -8.37
N ASP A 90 11.98 -4.88 -9.63
CA ASP A 90 12.99 -4.35 -10.54
C ASP A 90 13.53 -3.01 -10.02
N SER A 91 14.85 -2.90 -9.94
CA SER A 91 15.56 -1.71 -9.50
C SER A 91 16.62 -1.25 -10.50
N SER A 92 16.39 -1.50 -11.80
CA SER A 92 17.40 -1.36 -12.85
C SER A 92 17.30 -0.06 -13.67
N THR A 93 16.40 0.85 -13.29
CA THR A 93 16.02 2.04 -14.08
C THR A 93 16.43 3.37 -13.44
N THR A 94 17.50 3.36 -12.63
CA THR A 94 18.01 4.57 -11.96
C THR A 94 18.35 5.69 -12.96
N GLU A 95 18.88 5.35 -14.15
CA GLU A 95 19.17 6.33 -15.21
C GLU A 95 17.88 7.00 -15.70
N GLN A 96 16.82 6.22 -15.95
CA GLN A 96 15.52 6.74 -16.40
C GLN A 96 14.87 7.60 -15.32
N CYS A 97 14.99 7.22 -14.04
CA CYS A 97 14.50 8.01 -12.91
C CYS A 97 15.16 9.40 -12.87
N GLN A 98 16.49 9.44 -12.97
CA GLN A 98 17.25 10.69 -12.97
C GLN A 98 16.90 11.56 -14.17
N TYR A 99 16.71 10.94 -15.34
CA TYR A 99 16.31 11.64 -16.56
C TYR A 99 14.91 12.27 -16.40
N LEU A 100 13.92 11.50 -15.93
CA LEU A 100 12.56 11.97 -15.69
C LEU A 100 12.55 13.14 -14.69
N GLU A 101 13.25 13.00 -13.56
CA GLU A 101 13.37 14.06 -12.56
C GLU A 101 13.99 15.31 -13.19
N THR A 102 15.07 15.18 -13.96
CA THR A 102 15.72 16.33 -14.60
C THR A 102 14.80 17.01 -15.62
N ALA A 103 14.12 16.23 -16.47
CA ALA A 103 13.26 16.74 -17.54
C ALA A 103 12.02 17.48 -17.00
N VAL A 104 11.45 17.01 -15.89
CA VAL A 104 10.24 17.58 -15.28
C VAL A 104 10.53 18.75 -14.33
N GLY A 105 11.80 18.95 -13.93
CA GLY A 105 12.22 20.08 -13.08
C GLY A 105 12.58 19.72 -11.63
N GLY A 106 12.89 18.45 -11.36
CA GLY A 106 13.42 17.92 -10.12
C GLY A 106 12.51 16.87 -9.45
N ALA A 107 13.08 16.11 -8.51
CA ALA A 107 12.38 15.06 -7.77
C ALA A 107 11.09 15.55 -7.08
N GLN A 108 11.14 16.73 -6.43
CA GLN A 108 9.96 17.31 -5.78
C GLN A 108 8.89 17.69 -6.81
N ARG A 109 9.26 18.19 -7.99
CA ARG A 109 8.28 18.54 -9.03
C ARG A 109 7.57 17.31 -9.58
N VAL A 110 8.28 16.20 -9.76
CA VAL A 110 7.67 14.91 -10.12
C VAL A 110 6.72 14.45 -9.01
N ALA A 111 7.08 14.63 -7.74
CA ALA A 111 6.21 14.31 -6.61
C ALA A 111 4.96 15.21 -6.58
N ASP A 112 5.10 16.51 -6.77
CA ASP A 112 4.00 17.48 -6.79
C ASP A 112 2.97 17.18 -7.89
N ILE A 113 3.37 16.51 -8.97
CA ILE A 113 2.48 16.09 -10.06
C ILE A 113 1.93 14.69 -9.77
N THR A 114 2.81 13.73 -9.51
CA THR A 114 2.48 12.29 -9.56
C THR A 114 2.29 11.64 -8.20
N GLY A 115 2.46 12.40 -7.12
CA GLY A 115 2.40 11.90 -5.74
C GLY A 115 3.64 11.15 -5.28
N SER A 116 4.66 10.99 -6.12
CA SER A 116 5.95 10.35 -5.78
C SER A 116 7.09 10.99 -6.58
N ARG A 117 8.30 11.03 -6.01
CA ARG A 117 9.50 11.21 -6.85
C ARG A 117 9.69 10.03 -7.83
N ALA A 118 10.70 10.07 -8.69
CA ALA A 118 10.95 8.92 -9.56
C ALA A 118 11.50 7.73 -8.75
N TYR A 119 10.91 6.55 -8.95
CA TYR A 119 11.35 5.29 -8.35
C TYR A 119 11.53 4.23 -9.43
N GLU A 120 12.53 3.36 -9.29
CA GLU A 120 12.92 2.45 -10.36
C GLU A 120 11.79 1.52 -10.81
N ARG A 121 11.03 1.01 -9.84
CA ARG A 121 9.89 0.12 -10.12
C ARG A 121 8.67 0.81 -10.74
N PHE A 122 8.61 2.15 -10.75
CA PHE A 122 7.45 2.88 -11.26
C PHE A 122 7.39 2.78 -12.78
N THR A 123 6.19 2.57 -13.30
CA THR A 123 5.98 2.04 -14.65
C THR A 123 6.53 2.94 -15.75
N GLY A 124 6.48 4.27 -15.60
CA GLY A 124 7.08 5.21 -16.55
C GLY A 124 8.57 4.93 -16.77
N ASN A 125 9.33 4.71 -15.70
CA ASN A 125 10.78 4.45 -15.80
C ASN A 125 11.07 3.10 -16.49
N GLN A 126 10.22 2.10 -16.26
CA GLN A 126 10.30 0.80 -16.94
C GLN A 126 9.95 0.89 -18.42
N ILE A 127 8.94 1.69 -18.78
CA ILE A 127 8.58 2.00 -20.18
C ILE A 127 9.74 2.71 -20.88
N ALA A 128 10.34 3.73 -20.25
CA ALA A 128 11.48 4.45 -20.80
C ALA A 128 12.67 3.51 -21.07
N LYS A 129 12.96 2.57 -20.16
CA LYS A 129 13.99 1.55 -20.35
C LYS A 129 13.68 0.65 -21.55
N ILE A 130 12.46 0.16 -21.68
CA ILE A 130 12.05 -0.70 -22.80
C ILE A 130 12.10 0.06 -24.13
N TYR A 131 11.62 1.30 -24.18
CA TYR A 131 11.72 2.15 -25.36
C TYR A 131 13.17 2.36 -25.81
N LYS A 132 14.07 2.66 -24.86
CA LYS A 132 15.50 2.88 -25.15
C LYS A 132 16.24 1.60 -25.55
N ALA A 133 15.97 0.48 -24.89
CA ALA A 133 16.71 -0.77 -25.05
C ALA A 133 16.14 -1.70 -26.14
N GLN A 134 14.83 -1.65 -26.38
CA GLN A 134 14.10 -2.53 -27.29
C GLN A 134 13.06 -1.71 -28.10
N PRO A 135 13.50 -0.69 -28.87
CA PRO A 135 12.60 0.22 -29.58
C PRO A 135 11.67 -0.51 -30.55
N GLU A 136 12.12 -1.58 -31.19
CA GLU A 136 11.31 -2.40 -32.09
C GLU A 136 10.10 -3.04 -31.39
N LYS A 137 10.25 -3.45 -30.13
CA LYS A 137 9.14 -4.00 -29.33
C LYS A 137 8.18 -2.91 -28.89
N TYR A 138 8.71 -1.73 -28.53
CA TYR A 138 7.87 -0.58 -28.21
C TYR A 138 7.05 -0.14 -29.44
N GLU A 139 7.65 -0.14 -30.62
CA GLU A 139 6.96 0.14 -31.87
C GLU A 139 5.95 -0.94 -32.26
N ASP A 140 6.18 -2.21 -31.94
CA ASP A 140 5.21 -3.31 -32.11
C ASP A 140 4.09 -3.30 -31.03
N THR A 141 4.17 -2.40 -30.04
CA THR A 141 3.19 -2.29 -28.95
C THR A 141 2.04 -1.35 -29.33
N GLU A 142 0.80 -1.84 -29.29
CA GLU A 142 -0.40 -1.01 -29.49
C GLU A 142 -1.04 -0.55 -28.16
N ARG A 143 -0.80 -1.29 -27.06
CA ARG A 143 -1.38 -0.99 -25.75
C ARG A 143 -0.39 -1.37 -24.64
N ILE A 144 -0.29 -0.53 -23.63
CA ILE A 144 0.43 -0.81 -22.39
C ILE A 144 -0.58 -0.89 -21.25
N SER A 145 -0.50 -1.93 -20.43
CA SER A 145 -1.37 -2.14 -19.28
C SER A 145 -0.55 -2.34 -18.01
N LEU A 146 -1.10 -1.94 -16.87
CA LEU A 146 -0.63 -2.45 -15.59
C LEU A 146 -1.14 -3.88 -15.41
N VAL A 147 -0.55 -4.68 -14.53
CA VAL A 147 -1.04 -6.06 -14.26
C VAL A 147 -2.53 -6.06 -13.86
N SER A 148 -2.98 -5.03 -13.13
CA SER A 148 -4.39 -4.82 -12.79
C SER A 148 -5.28 -4.68 -14.02
N SER A 149 -5.04 -3.69 -14.89
CA SER A 149 -5.82 -3.47 -16.10
C SER A 149 -5.62 -4.56 -17.15
N PHE A 150 -4.44 -5.18 -17.18
CA PHE A 150 -4.17 -6.38 -17.96
C PHE A 150 -5.12 -7.52 -17.56
N ALA A 151 -5.23 -7.83 -16.27
CA ALA A 151 -6.12 -8.88 -15.78
C ALA A 151 -7.60 -8.56 -16.06
N ALA A 152 -8.01 -7.30 -15.86
CA ALA A 152 -9.35 -6.85 -16.23
C ALA A 152 -9.64 -7.05 -17.73
N SER A 153 -8.64 -6.86 -18.59
CA SER A 153 -8.78 -7.02 -20.05
C SER A 153 -9.11 -8.47 -20.43
N LEU A 154 -8.58 -9.46 -19.70
CA LEU A 154 -8.91 -10.87 -19.90
C LEU A 154 -10.38 -11.19 -19.61
N PHE A 155 -10.98 -10.52 -18.62
CA PHE A 155 -12.40 -10.69 -18.29
C PHE A 155 -13.31 -9.95 -19.27
N LEU A 156 -12.90 -8.77 -19.72
CA LEU A 156 -13.66 -7.96 -20.69
C LEU A 156 -13.65 -8.54 -22.11
N GLY A 157 -12.57 -9.22 -22.52
CA GLY A 157 -12.36 -9.54 -23.94
C GLY A 157 -12.03 -8.29 -24.78
N SER A 158 -11.44 -7.28 -24.14
CA SER A 158 -10.93 -6.05 -24.78
C SER A 158 -10.04 -5.31 -23.80
N TYR A 159 -9.24 -4.34 -24.26
CA TYR A 159 -8.39 -3.57 -23.35
C TYR A 159 -9.18 -2.79 -22.28
N ALA A 160 -8.84 -3.04 -21.03
CA ALA A 160 -9.32 -2.27 -19.88
C ALA A 160 -8.58 -0.93 -19.77
N ALA A 161 -9.26 0.04 -19.16
CA ALA A 161 -8.62 1.27 -18.70
C ALA A 161 -7.79 1.00 -17.43
N ILE A 162 -6.76 1.83 -17.23
CA ILE A 162 -6.01 1.90 -15.97
C ILE A 162 -6.83 2.71 -14.97
N ASP A 163 -6.93 2.27 -13.72
CA ASP A 163 -7.63 3.04 -12.69
C ASP A 163 -6.74 4.15 -12.11
N TYR A 164 -7.34 5.19 -11.53
CA TYR A 164 -6.60 6.30 -10.93
C TYR A 164 -5.65 5.85 -9.82
N SER A 165 -6.04 4.87 -9.01
CA SER A 165 -5.24 4.47 -7.85
C SER A 165 -3.95 3.77 -8.28
N ASP A 166 -4.03 2.72 -9.10
CA ASP A 166 -2.84 2.02 -9.58
C ASP A 166 -2.07 2.86 -10.62
N GLY A 167 -2.77 3.69 -11.42
CA GLY A 167 -2.17 4.68 -12.32
C GLY A 167 -1.32 5.73 -11.61
N SER A 168 -1.54 5.97 -10.31
CA SER A 168 -0.69 6.84 -9.49
C SER A 168 0.70 6.23 -9.24
N GLY A 169 0.85 4.91 -9.36
CA GLY A 169 2.12 4.18 -9.21
C GLY A 169 3.04 4.22 -10.43
N MET A 170 2.80 5.14 -11.38
CA MET A 170 3.47 5.12 -12.69
C MET A 170 4.50 6.24 -12.88
N ASN A 171 4.50 7.29 -12.05
CA ASN A 171 5.15 8.59 -12.34
C ASN A 171 4.69 9.23 -13.68
N LEU A 172 3.47 8.93 -14.14
CA LEU A 172 2.91 9.45 -15.40
C LEU A 172 1.60 10.22 -15.22
N MET A 173 0.78 9.88 -14.23
CA MET A 173 -0.51 10.53 -13.99
C MET A 173 -0.34 11.72 -13.06
N ASP A 174 -0.95 12.85 -13.39
CA ASP A 174 -1.20 13.93 -12.44
C ASP A 174 -2.33 13.49 -11.49
N ILE A 175 -1.98 13.28 -10.22
CA ILE A 175 -2.91 12.79 -9.21
C ILE A 175 -3.96 13.81 -8.81
N PHE A 176 -3.83 15.09 -9.17
CA PHE A 176 -4.81 16.13 -8.89
C PHE A 176 -5.83 16.23 -10.03
N SER A 177 -5.35 16.40 -11.27
CA SER A 177 -6.21 16.50 -12.46
C SER A 177 -6.78 15.14 -12.92
N LYS A 178 -6.20 14.02 -12.46
CA LYS A 178 -6.58 12.65 -12.83
C LYS A 178 -6.39 12.37 -14.34
N GLN A 179 -5.49 13.10 -14.97
CA GLN A 179 -5.08 12.94 -16.37
C GLN A 179 -3.60 12.54 -16.44
N TRP A 180 -3.17 12.06 -17.59
CA TRP A 180 -1.74 11.89 -17.82
C TRP A 180 -1.04 13.26 -17.88
N ALA A 181 0.13 13.35 -17.28
CA ALA A 181 0.92 14.57 -17.27
C ALA A 181 1.81 14.61 -18.51
N ASP A 182 1.55 15.55 -19.42
CA ASP A 182 2.30 15.70 -20.69
C ASP A 182 3.82 15.71 -20.46
N SER A 183 4.30 16.49 -19.49
CA SER A 183 5.73 16.57 -19.16
C SER A 183 6.34 15.22 -18.74
N CYS A 184 5.56 14.36 -18.08
CA CYS A 184 6.01 13.04 -17.67
C CYS A 184 5.96 12.04 -18.83
N LEU A 185 4.94 12.12 -19.68
CA LEU A 185 4.82 11.30 -20.89
C LEU A 185 5.94 11.60 -21.89
N GLU A 186 6.17 12.88 -22.18
CA GLU A 186 7.21 13.37 -23.10
C GLU A 186 8.62 12.95 -22.66
N ALA A 187 8.88 12.98 -21.35
CA ALA A 187 10.14 12.52 -20.77
C ALA A 187 10.31 10.99 -20.76
N THR A 188 9.25 10.24 -21.05
CA THR A 188 9.25 8.76 -20.96
C THR A 188 9.40 8.10 -22.32
N ALA A 189 8.45 8.31 -23.23
CA ALA A 189 8.42 7.67 -24.54
C ALA A 189 7.43 8.35 -25.51
N PRO A 190 7.67 8.31 -26.83
CA PRO A 190 6.79 8.93 -27.82
C PRO A 190 5.45 8.18 -27.95
N HIS A 191 4.37 8.92 -28.24
CA HIS A 191 3.01 8.39 -28.41
C HIS A 191 2.52 7.51 -27.25
N LEU A 192 2.96 7.83 -26.02
CA LEU A 192 2.68 6.99 -24.86
C LEU A 192 1.21 7.10 -24.40
N GLU A 193 0.62 8.28 -24.49
CA GLU A 193 -0.79 8.49 -24.09
C GLU A 193 -1.75 7.55 -24.83
N GLU A 194 -1.62 7.42 -26.16
CA GLU A 194 -2.44 6.53 -26.98
C GLU A 194 -2.33 5.07 -26.52
N ARG A 195 -1.11 4.64 -26.17
CA ARG A 195 -0.84 3.28 -25.69
C ARG A 195 -1.40 3.03 -24.29
N LEU A 196 -1.56 4.05 -23.46
CA LEU A 196 -2.15 3.94 -22.11
C LEU A 196 -3.68 4.08 -22.12
N GLY A 197 -4.22 4.91 -23.02
CA GLY A 197 -5.60 5.38 -23.03
C GLY A 197 -6.01 6.14 -21.76
N ALA A 198 -7.21 6.70 -21.76
CA ALA A 198 -7.68 7.51 -20.65
C ALA A 198 -7.82 6.67 -19.35
N PRO A 199 -7.33 7.18 -18.21
CA PRO A 199 -7.51 6.50 -16.93
C PRO A 199 -8.94 6.73 -16.41
N VAL A 200 -9.41 5.85 -15.52
CA VAL A 200 -10.78 5.90 -14.97
C VAL A 200 -10.79 5.77 -13.45
N HIS A 201 -11.93 6.10 -12.84
CA HIS A 201 -12.10 5.86 -11.40
C HIS A 201 -12.07 4.36 -11.08
N SER A 202 -11.49 3.99 -9.94
CA SER A 202 -11.36 2.59 -9.50
C SER A 202 -12.70 1.86 -9.30
N SER A 203 -13.78 2.61 -9.07
CA SER A 203 -15.14 2.06 -8.99
C SER A 203 -15.90 2.04 -10.33
N ALA A 204 -15.24 2.34 -11.46
CA ALA A 204 -15.89 2.40 -12.76
C ALA A 204 -16.27 0.99 -13.23
N VAL A 205 -17.50 0.82 -13.73
CA VAL A 205 -17.88 -0.38 -14.49
C VAL A 205 -17.32 -0.24 -15.90
N LEU A 206 -16.34 -1.08 -16.25
CA LEU A 206 -15.68 -1.03 -17.54
C LEU A 206 -16.53 -1.64 -18.66
N GLY A 207 -17.38 -2.61 -18.31
CA GLY A 207 -18.24 -3.30 -19.26
C GLY A 207 -18.86 -4.56 -18.67
N LEU A 208 -19.51 -5.32 -19.54
CA LEU A 208 -19.97 -6.67 -19.24
C LEU A 208 -18.84 -7.68 -19.44
N LEU A 209 -18.94 -8.82 -18.78
CA LEU A 209 -18.03 -9.94 -18.94
C LEU A 209 -18.07 -10.46 -20.38
N SER A 210 -16.91 -10.83 -20.92
CA SER A 210 -16.80 -11.39 -22.28
C SER A 210 -17.70 -12.62 -22.46
N PRO A 211 -18.38 -12.76 -23.62
CA PRO A 211 -19.11 -13.98 -23.97
C PRO A 211 -18.27 -15.26 -23.91
N TYR A 212 -16.94 -15.14 -23.99
CA TYR A 212 -16.00 -16.24 -23.75
C TYR A 212 -16.23 -16.89 -22.39
N HIS A 213 -16.32 -16.11 -21.32
CA HIS A 213 -16.47 -16.63 -19.96
C HIS A 213 -17.89 -17.11 -19.68
N VAL A 214 -18.90 -16.46 -20.28
CA VAL A 214 -20.30 -16.92 -20.25
C VAL A 214 -20.41 -18.32 -20.84
N THR A 215 -19.90 -18.52 -22.06
CA THR A 215 -20.01 -19.79 -22.78
C THR A 215 -19.14 -20.88 -22.16
N ARG A 216 -17.91 -20.55 -21.76
CA ARG A 216 -16.93 -21.53 -21.28
C ARG A 216 -17.15 -21.95 -19.83
N TYR A 217 -17.54 -21.01 -18.97
CA TYR A 217 -17.60 -21.22 -17.52
C TYR A 217 -19.00 -21.01 -16.92
N GLY A 218 -20.00 -20.62 -17.72
CA GLY A 218 -21.39 -20.49 -17.27
C GLY A 218 -21.68 -19.23 -16.45
N PHE A 219 -20.90 -18.16 -16.61
CA PHE A 219 -21.20 -16.88 -15.96
C PHE A 219 -22.50 -16.26 -16.51
N PRO A 220 -23.25 -15.49 -15.70
CA PRO A 220 -24.38 -14.69 -16.18
C PRO A 220 -23.95 -13.63 -17.21
N GLU A 221 -24.78 -13.39 -18.23
CA GLU A 221 -24.53 -12.39 -19.29
C GLU A 221 -24.48 -10.95 -18.79
N ASP A 222 -25.14 -10.66 -17.66
CA ASP A 222 -25.18 -9.34 -17.02
C ASP A 222 -24.05 -9.14 -15.99
N CYS A 223 -23.11 -10.09 -15.89
CA CYS A 223 -21.95 -9.99 -15.01
C CYS A 223 -21.10 -8.77 -15.40
N LYS A 224 -20.88 -7.86 -14.45
CA LYS A 224 -20.12 -6.63 -14.64
C LYS A 224 -18.65 -6.82 -14.31
N VAL A 225 -17.79 -6.18 -15.10
CA VAL A 225 -16.37 -6.04 -14.77
C VAL A 225 -16.13 -4.61 -14.27
N VAL A 226 -15.84 -4.47 -12.99
CA VAL A 226 -15.39 -3.21 -12.39
C VAL A 226 -13.90 -3.04 -12.65
N ALA A 227 -13.41 -1.81 -12.73
CA ALA A 227 -11.99 -1.53 -12.90
C ALA A 227 -11.16 -2.24 -11.82
N PHE A 228 -10.09 -2.91 -12.25
CA PHE A 228 -9.15 -3.52 -11.32
C PHE A 228 -8.22 -2.43 -10.82
N THR A 229 -7.72 -2.62 -9.60
CA THR A 229 -6.78 -1.71 -8.96
C THR A 229 -5.62 -2.50 -8.41
N GLY A 230 -4.63 -1.80 -7.88
CA GLY A 230 -3.46 -2.43 -7.33
C GLY A 230 -3.69 -3.14 -6.00
N ASP A 231 -2.78 -4.05 -5.61
CA ASP A 231 -2.92 -4.83 -4.37
C ASP A 231 -2.95 -3.96 -3.09
N ASN A 232 -2.17 -2.88 -3.02
CA ASN A 232 -2.17 -1.97 -1.89
C ASN A 232 -3.46 -1.14 -1.80
N PRO A 233 -3.93 -0.48 -2.88
CA PRO A 233 -5.28 0.10 -2.93
C PRO A 233 -6.39 -0.92 -2.61
N GLY A 234 -6.32 -2.13 -3.17
CA GLY A 234 -7.26 -3.21 -2.89
C GLY A 234 -7.27 -3.62 -1.42
N SER A 235 -6.10 -3.63 -0.78
CA SER A 235 -5.96 -3.89 0.66
C SER A 235 -6.56 -2.77 1.50
N LEU A 236 -6.37 -1.50 1.12
CA LEU A 236 -7.02 -0.35 1.77
C LEU A 236 -8.54 -0.51 1.73
N ALA A 237 -9.10 -0.85 0.56
CA ALA A 237 -10.53 -1.09 0.39
C ALA A 237 -11.01 -2.28 1.23
N GLY A 238 -10.28 -3.41 1.21
CA GLY A 238 -10.61 -4.62 1.98
C GLY A 238 -10.54 -4.42 3.50
N MET A 239 -9.61 -3.59 3.98
CA MET A 239 -9.52 -3.19 5.38
C MET A 239 -10.58 -2.14 5.78
N ARG A 240 -11.29 -1.55 4.80
CA ARG A 240 -12.34 -0.55 4.98
C ARG A 240 -11.85 0.71 5.70
N LEU A 241 -10.64 1.18 5.39
CA LEU A 241 -10.13 2.43 5.94
C LEU A 241 -11.07 3.59 5.56
N GLN A 242 -11.20 4.54 6.48
CA GLN A 242 -11.96 5.78 6.35
C GLN A 242 -11.06 7.00 6.64
N GLU A 243 -11.62 8.20 6.51
CA GLU A 243 -10.91 9.43 6.86
C GLU A 243 -10.37 9.38 8.29
N GLY A 244 -9.06 9.63 8.43
CA GLY A 244 -8.35 9.57 9.70
C GLY A 244 -7.76 8.19 10.05
N ASP A 245 -8.09 7.13 9.30
CA ASP A 245 -7.50 5.82 9.50
C ASP A 245 -6.09 5.72 8.92
N ILE A 246 -5.20 5.12 9.72
CA ILE A 246 -3.92 4.55 9.30
C ILE A 246 -4.02 3.03 9.35
N ALA A 247 -3.33 2.33 8.45
CA ALA A 247 -3.05 0.91 8.65
C ALA A 247 -1.58 0.59 8.57
N VAL A 248 -1.15 -0.43 9.31
CA VAL A 248 0.25 -0.88 9.29
C VAL A 248 0.27 -2.37 9.01
N SER A 249 0.80 -2.73 7.84
CA SER A 249 1.14 -4.09 7.47
C SER A 249 2.55 -4.38 7.96
N LEU A 250 2.69 -5.37 8.86
CA LEU A 250 3.97 -5.79 9.41
C LEU A 250 4.47 -7.05 8.69
N GLY A 251 5.60 -6.94 8.00
CA GLY A 251 6.18 -8.02 7.19
C GLY A 251 7.70 -7.93 7.12
N THR A 252 8.32 -8.59 6.12
CA THR A 252 9.76 -8.44 5.83
C THR A 252 10.14 -6.98 5.71
N SER A 253 9.34 -6.24 4.94
CA SER A 253 9.21 -4.78 5.01
C SER A 253 7.90 -4.45 5.70
N ASP A 254 7.86 -3.35 6.47
CA ASP A 254 6.60 -2.81 6.97
C ASP A 254 6.05 -1.78 5.98
N THR A 255 4.73 -1.74 5.81
CA THR A 255 4.05 -0.76 4.95
C THR A 255 2.96 -0.06 5.74
N VAL A 256 2.97 1.27 5.72
CA VAL A 256 1.92 2.11 6.31
C VAL A 256 0.99 2.58 5.20
N PHE A 257 -0.31 2.44 5.43
CA PHE A 257 -1.39 2.96 4.61
C PHE A 257 -2.01 4.14 5.34
N LEU A 258 -2.29 5.22 4.64
CA LEU A 258 -2.95 6.41 5.22
C LEU A 258 -4.13 6.79 4.34
N TRP A 259 -5.27 7.14 4.95
CA TRP A 259 -6.30 7.92 4.25
C TRP A 259 -5.95 9.41 4.32
N ILE A 260 -5.92 10.10 3.18
CA ILE A 260 -5.53 11.50 3.12
C ILE A 260 -6.53 12.30 2.30
N LYS A 261 -7.01 13.43 2.84
CA LYS A 261 -7.89 14.35 2.12
C LYS A 261 -7.13 15.44 1.38
N GLU A 262 -6.13 16.02 2.06
CA GLU A 262 -5.28 17.09 1.54
C GLU A 262 -3.84 16.59 1.47
N PRO A 263 -3.46 15.89 0.37
CA PRO A 263 -2.11 15.34 0.24
C PRO A 263 -1.07 16.44 0.08
N ARG A 264 0.10 16.22 0.67
CA ARG A 264 1.31 17.01 0.43
C ARG A 264 2.40 16.08 -0.07
N PRO A 265 2.53 15.90 -1.40
CA PRO A 265 3.58 15.05 -1.94
C PRO A 265 4.97 15.49 -1.47
N THR A 266 5.82 14.53 -1.16
CA THR A 266 7.22 14.77 -0.78
C THR A 266 8.13 13.82 -1.56
N VAL A 267 9.44 13.99 -1.42
CA VAL A 267 10.42 13.04 -1.97
C VAL A 267 10.44 11.68 -1.24
N GLU A 268 9.69 11.53 -0.14
CA GLU A 268 9.50 10.29 0.60
C GLU A 268 8.05 9.81 0.53
N GLY A 269 7.87 8.48 0.51
CA GLY A 269 6.56 7.87 0.42
C GLY A 269 5.90 8.02 -0.95
N HIS A 270 4.66 7.55 -1.03
CA HIS A 270 3.86 7.56 -2.25
C HIS A 270 2.45 8.01 -1.95
N ILE A 271 1.94 9.00 -2.67
CA ILE A 271 0.54 9.42 -2.59
C ILE A 271 -0.18 8.97 -3.85
N PHE A 272 -1.23 8.18 -3.68
CA PHE A 272 -2.07 7.68 -4.76
C PHE A 272 -3.49 8.22 -4.63
N CYS A 273 -4.23 8.24 -5.74
CA CYS A 273 -5.68 8.46 -5.68
C CYS A 273 -6.33 7.35 -4.83
N ASN A 274 -7.31 7.70 -4.00
CA ASN A 274 -7.99 6.72 -3.17
C ASN A 274 -8.91 5.83 -4.05
N PRO A 275 -8.90 4.50 -3.88
CA PRO A 275 -9.69 3.60 -4.72
C PRO A 275 -11.19 3.58 -4.39
N VAL A 276 -11.58 4.01 -3.18
CA VAL A 276 -12.96 3.96 -2.69
C VAL A 276 -13.62 5.34 -2.59
N ASP A 277 -12.85 6.42 -2.54
CA ASP A 277 -13.36 7.80 -2.53
C ASP A 277 -12.72 8.68 -3.62
N ARG A 278 -13.57 9.38 -4.38
CA ARG A 278 -13.15 10.18 -5.55
C ARG A 278 -12.34 11.42 -5.21
N SER A 279 -12.57 11.97 -4.03
CA SER A 279 -12.00 13.25 -3.60
C SER A 279 -10.76 13.11 -2.72
N SER A 280 -10.55 11.90 -2.21
CA SER A 280 -9.49 11.58 -1.28
C SER A 280 -8.33 10.87 -1.98
N TYR A 281 -7.28 10.70 -1.21
CA TYR A 281 -6.02 10.09 -1.56
C TYR A 281 -5.71 9.00 -0.55
N MET A 282 -4.74 8.18 -0.88
CA MET A 282 -4.08 7.31 0.07
C MET A 282 -2.58 7.54 0.01
N ALA A 283 -1.87 7.27 1.10
CA ALA A 283 -0.42 7.18 1.04
C ALA A 283 0.11 5.82 1.46
N LEU A 284 1.24 5.46 0.88
CA LEU A 284 2.05 4.31 1.23
C LEU A 284 3.42 4.79 1.70
N ILE A 285 3.82 4.36 2.89
CA ILE A 285 5.16 4.58 3.43
C ILE A 285 5.78 3.23 3.72
N CYS A 286 6.92 2.96 3.09
CA CYS A 286 7.59 1.65 3.15
C CYS A 286 8.83 1.72 4.03
N TYR A 287 8.97 0.73 4.90
CA TYR A 287 10.12 0.55 5.78
C TYR A 287 10.75 -0.81 5.48
N LYS A 288 12.00 -0.81 5.02
CA LYS A 288 12.75 -2.02 4.69
C LYS A 288 13.09 -2.85 5.92
N ASN A 289 13.37 -2.21 7.06
CA ASN A 289 13.79 -2.90 8.28
C ASN A 289 12.58 -3.30 9.14
N GLY A 290 11.84 -4.32 8.70
CA GLY A 290 10.64 -4.84 9.35
C GLY A 290 10.89 -6.06 10.26
N SER A 291 10.39 -7.23 9.85
CA SER A 291 10.36 -8.45 10.66
C SER A 291 11.74 -9.00 10.97
N LEU A 292 12.69 -8.97 10.03
CA LEU A 292 14.04 -9.50 10.22
C LEU A 292 14.78 -8.75 11.34
N THR A 293 14.58 -7.43 11.44
CA THR A 293 15.11 -6.61 12.54
C THR A 293 14.47 -6.99 13.87
N ARG A 294 13.15 -7.23 13.90
CA ARG A 294 12.44 -7.71 15.10
C ARG A 294 12.92 -9.10 15.53
N GLU A 295 13.10 -10.02 14.59
CA GLU A 295 13.62 -11.37 14.85
C GLU A 295 15.05 -11.35 15.36
N ARG A 296 15.92 -10.51 14.78
CA ARG A 296 17.30 -10.34 15.26
C ARG A 296 17.35 -9.85 16.71
N ILE A 297 16.54 -8.86 17.06
CA ILE A 297 16.46 -8.36 18.45
C ILE A 297 15.82 -9.39 19.37
N ARG A 298 14.78 -10.11 18.93
CA ARG A 298 14.21 -11.24 19.69
C ARG A 298 15.25 -12.32 19.97
N ASN A 299 16.02 -12.73 18.97
CA ASN A 299 17.06 -13.76 19.13
C ASN A 299 18.12 -13.31 20.15
N LYS A 300 18.55 -12.04 20.05
CA LYS A 300 19.57 -11.48 20.93
C LYS A 300 19.09 -11.22 22.37
N CYS A 301 17.88 -10.68 22.53
CA CYS A 301 17.40 -10.10 23.79
C CYS A 301 16.33 -10.94 24.50
N ALA A 302 15.71 -11.88 23.80
CA ALA A 302 14.63 -12.72 24.30
C ALA A 302 14.88 -14.23 24.07
N GLY A 303 16.13 -14.63 23.79
CA GLY A 303 16.51 -16.03 23.57
C GLY A 303 15.75 -16.69 22.41
N GLY A 304 15.27 -15.90 21.44
CA GLY A 304 14.47 -16.38 20.32
C GLY A 304 12.98 -16.58 20.61
N SER A 305 12.49 -16.28 21.82
CA SER A 305 11.06 -16.44 22.18
C SER A 305 10.27 -15.13 22.01
N TRP A 306 9.14 -15.21 21.30
CA TRP A 306 8.19 -14.11 21.20
C TRP A 306 7.41 -13.88 22.50
N GLU A 307 7.24 -14.91 23.32
CA GLU A 307 6.62 -14.83 24.64
C GLU A 307 7.49 -14.01 25.59
N VAL A 308 8.80 -14.26 25.60
CA VAL A 308 9.78 -13.47 26.37
C VAL A 308 9.84 -12.04 25.83
N PHE A 309 9.88 -11.86 24.50
CA PHE A 309 9.82 -10.54 23.86
C PHE A 309 8.58 -9.74 24.31
N SER A 310 7.42 -10.40 24.31
CA SER A 310 6.16 -9.82 24.75
C SER A 310 6.15 -9.53 26.25
N SER A 311 6.76 -10.39 27.07
CA SER A 311 6.89 -10.17 28.51
C SER A 311 7.73 -8.93 28.81
N VAL A 312 8.85 -8.77 28.12
CA VAL A 312 9.71 -7.58 28.25
C VAL A 312 8.95 -6.30 27.89
N LEU A 313 8.15 -6.31 26.82
CA LEU A 313 7.30 -5.16 26.46
C LEU A 313 6.26 -4.83 27.53
N ARG A 314 5.70 -5.83 28.22
CA ARG A 314 4.73 -5.62 29.31
C ARG A 314 5.37 -5.07 30.59
N THR A 315 6.60 -5.47 30.89
CA THR A 315 7.28 -5.07 32.13
C THR A 315 8.10 -3.79 31.99
N THR A 316 8.37 -3.34 30.77
CA THR A 316 9.05 -2.06 30.50
C THR A 316 8.04 -0.92 30.41
N PRO A 317 8.28 0.22 31.07
CA PRO A 317 7.37 1.36 31.02
C PRO A 317 7.34 1.98 29.61
N THR A 318 6.18 2.50 29.22
CA THR A 318 6.03 3.29 27.99
C THR A 318 7.01 4.48 27.97
N GLY A 319 7.55 4.78 26.79
CA GLY A 319 8.60 5.77 26.59
C GLY A 319 9.98 5.27 27.00
N ASN A 320 10.10 4.01 27.43
CA ASN A 320 11.35 3.32 27.72
C ASN A 320 12.31 4.09 28.64
N ASN A 321 11.77 4.84 29.61
CA ASN A 321 12.52 5.75 30.47
C ASN A 321 13.37 6.79 29.70
N GLY A 322 12.91 7.22 28.53
CA GLY A 322 13.59 8.16 27.64
C GLY A 322 14.62 7.52 26.70
N ASN A 323 14.83 6.20 26.74
CA ASN A 323 15.79 5.53 25.86
C ASN A 323 15.19 5.28 24.47
N ILE A 324 15.85 5.79 23.43
CA ILE A 324 15.41 5.67 22.04
C ILE A 324 16.38 4.77 21.26
N GLY A 325 15.82 3.93 20.39
CA GLY A 325 16.61 3.11 19.47
C GLY A 325 16.08 3.19 18.04
N ILE A 326 17.01 3.24 17.10
CA ILE A 326 16.77 3.27 15.66
C ILE A 326 17.58 2.13 15.06
N TYR A 327 16.91 1.21 14.36
CA TYR A 327 17.48 -0.08 13.96
C TYR A 327 17.37 -0.28 12.45
N PHE A 328 18.35 0.20 11.70
CA PHE A 328 18.44 0.04 10.25
C PHE A 328 19.56 -0.95 9.91
N ASP A 329 19.23 -2.24 9.89
CA ASP A 329 20.19 -3.32 9.60
C ASP A 329 20.68 -3.28 8.16
N ALA A 330 19.81 -2.84 7.25
CA ALA A 330 20.13 -2.48 5.88
C ALA A 330 19.77 -1.00 5.62
N MET A 331 20.22 -0.47 4.48
CA MET A 331 19.80 0.86 4.03
C MET A 331 18.28 0.95 4.02
N GLU A 332 17.74 1.85 4.84
CA GLU A 332 16.33 2.12 5.00
C GLU A 332 15.79 2.97 3.83
N ILE A 333 14.50 2.84 3.54
CA ILE A 333 13.77 3.64 2.53
C ILE A 333 13.28 4.94 3.17
N THR A 334 12.68 4.85 4.36
CA THR A 334 12.10 6.00 5.07
C THR A 334 12.60 6.08 6.51
N PRO A 335 13.56 6.96 6.83
CA PRO A 335 14.36 7.79 5.92
C PRO A 335 15.53 7.00 5.30
N SER A 336 16.24 7.59 4.33
CA SER A 336 17.49 7.02 3.81
C SER A 336 18.59 7.07 4.89
N ALA A 337 18.73 5.96 5.62
CA ALA A 337 19.67 5.83 6.72
C ALA A 337 20.05 4.37 6.95
N VAL A 338 21.20 4.14 7.60
CA VAL A 338 21.70 2.80 7.93
C VAL A 338 22.37 2.79 9.31
N GLY A 339 22.41 1.61 9.93
CA GLY A 339 23.05 1.35 11.20
C GLY A 339 22.08 1.32 12.37
N VAL A 340 22.61 0.92 13.53
CA VAL A 340 21.86 0.90 14.78
C VAL A 340 22.30 2.04 15.68
N HIS A 341 21.38 2.95 15.97
CA HIS A 341 21.62 4.15 16.76
C HIS A 341 20.81 4.09 18.04
N ARG A 342 21.45 4.37 19.18
CA ARG A 342 20.82 4.31 20.50
C ARG A 342 21.11 5.59 21.25
N PHE A 343 20.11 6.11 21.94
CA PHE A 343 20.20 7.34 22.72
C PHE A 343 19.58 7.10 24.10
N ASP A 344 20.22 7.63 25.13
CA ASP A 344 19.63 7.70 26.47
C ASP A 344 18.68 8.89 26.61
N LYS A 345 18.11 9.06 27.80
CA LYS A 345 17.14 10.13 28.11
C LYS A 345 17.76 11.54 28.04
N GLU A 346 19.09 11.65 28.10
CA GLU A 346 19.84 12.88 27.90
C GLU A 346 20.19 13.15 26.42
N ASN A 347 19.66 12.34 25.49
CA ASN A 347 19.99 12.37 24.06
C ASN A 347 21.48 12.08 23.76
N THR A 348 22.17 11.39 24.67
CA THR A 348 23.57 10.99 24.45
C THR A 348 23.60 9.65 23.72
N LYS A 349 24.45 9.54 22.68
CA LYS A 349 24.60 8.30 21.92
C LYS A 349 25.27 7.24 22.80
N VAL A 350 24.60 6.10 23.00
CA VAL A 350 25.09 5.02 23.88
C VAL A 350 25.52 3.77 23.09
N SER A 351 26.54 3.09 23.59
CA SER A 351 26.99 1.80 23.03
C SER A 351 26.20 0.62 23.61
N ALA A 352 26.08 -0.47 22.86
CA ALA A 352 25.15 -1.59 23.08
C ALA A 352 25.38 -2.45 24.34
N LYS A 353 26.22 -2.03 25.29
CA LYS A 353 26.77 -2.91 26.32
C LYS A 353 25.79 -3.35 27.42
N THR A 354 24.58 -2.76 27.56
CA THR A 354 23.91 -2.89 28.88
C THR A 354 22.42 -3.19 28.96
N LEU A 355 21.57 -3.17 27.92
CA LEU A 355 20.12 -3.39 28.17
C LEU A 355 19.37 -4.21 27.11
N CYS A 356 19.37 -5.55 27.23
CA CYS A 356 18.45 -6.38 26.45
C CYS A 356 16.96 -6.08 26.76
N ILE A 357 16.65 -5.71 28.00
CA ILE A 357 15.28 -5.37 28.43
C ILE A 357 14.81 -4.07 27.76
N GLY A 358 15.63 -3.02 27.76
CA GLY A 358 15.30 -1.74 27.12
C GLY A 358 15.37 -1.76 25.59
N GLU A 359 16.18 -2.65 25.01
CA GLU A 359 16.38 -2.76 23.56
C GLU A 359 15.10 -3.19 22.82
N ILE A 360 14.34 -4.13 23.40
CA ILE A 360 13.10 -4.62 22.80
C ILE A 360 12.07 -3.50 22.69
N ARG A 361 11.87 -2.71 23.76
CA ARG A 361 10.97 -1.57 23.72
C ARG A 361 11.50 -0.45 22.81
N ALA A 362 12.79 -0.14 22.87
CA ALA A 362 13.43 0.85 22.00
C ALA A 362 13.20 0.54 20.51
N LEU A 363 13.31 -0.74 20.12
CA LEU A 363 13.01 -1.18 18.76
C LEU A 363 11.56 -0.94 18.38
N VAL A 364 10.62 -1.43 19.21
CA VAL A 364 9.19 -1.38 18.88
C VAL A 364 8.67 0.05 18.89
N GLU A 365 8.96 0.82 19.95
CA GLU A 365 8.59 2.24 20.02
C GLU A 365 9.28 3.04 18.92
N GLY A 366 10.57 2.79 18.65
CA GLY A 366 11.29 3.46 17.56
C GLY A 366 10.65 3.23 16.19
N GLN A 367 10.31 1.98 15.86
CA GLN A 367 9.63 1.65 14.61
C GLN A 367 8.25 2.31 14.49
N PHE A 368 7.44 2.37 15.56
CA PHE A 368 6.12 3.00 15.51
C PHE A 368 6.18 4.53 15.58
N LEU A 369 7.14 5.11 16.31
CA LEU A 369 7.38 6.55 16.33
C LEU A 369 7.83 7.05 14.96
N ALA A 370 8.73 6.33 14.28
CA ALA A 370 9.12 6.64 12.90
C ALA A 370 7.90 6.65 11.98
N LYS A 371 7.08 5.60 12.03
CA LYS A 371 5.82 5.52 11.27
C LYS A 371 4.92 6.73 11.53
N ARG A 372 4.73 7.11 12.80
CA ARG A 372 3.91 8.27 13.18
C ARG A 372 4.50 9.58 12.63
N VAL A 373 5.80 9.80 12.79
CA VAL A 373 6.49 11.03 12.35
C VAL A 373 6.40 11.21 10.84
N HIS A 374 6.73 10.18 10.06
CA HIS A 374 6.66 10.28 8.59
C HIS A 374 5.21 10.37 8.08
N SER A 375 4.26 9.72 8.77
CA SER A 375 2.84 9.87 8.42
C SER A 375 2.31 11.29 8.67
N PHE A 376 2.83 11.97 9.71
CA PHE A 376 2.50 13.38 10.00
C PHE A 376 3.05 14.33 8.93
N PHE A 377 4.22 14.04 8.36
CA PHE A 377 4.75 14.83 7.25
C PHE A 377 3.99 14.60 5.95
N ALA A 378 3.46 13.39 5.73
CA ALA A 378 2.61 13.07 4.58
C ALA A 378 1.18 13.64 4.72
N SER A 379 0.69 13.86 5.94
CA SER A 379 -0.67 14.34 6.22
C SER A 379 -0.82 14.90 7.64
N LEU A 380 -1.66 15.93 7.82
CA LEU A 380 -2.14 16.37 9.14
C LEU A 380 -3.07 15.29 9.72
N LEU A 381 -2.52 14.22 10.30
CA LEU A 381 -3.28 13.08 10.82
C LEU A 381 -4.21 13.45 11.97
N THR A 382 -5.43 12.90 11.97
CA THR A 382 -6.35 12.84 13.11
C THR A 382 -7.01 11.46 13.27
N HIS A 383 -6.88 10.92 14.48
CA HIS A 383 -7.85 10.11 15.24
C HIS A 383 -8.08 8.60 15.08
N TYR A 384 -7.64 7.81 14.07
CA TYR A 384 -7.89 6.34 14.10
C TYR A 384 -6.83 5.46 13.40
N CYS A 385 -6.74 4.17 13.76
CA CYS A 385 -5.84 3.20 13.12
C CYS A 385 -6.29 1.74 13.19
N THR A 386 -6.04 1.02 12.10
CA THR A 386 -6.28 -0.40 11.90
C THR A 386 -4.95 -1.14 11.68
N LEU A 387 -4.56 -2.06 12.56
CA LEU A 387 -3.33 -2.86 12.35
C LEU A 387 -3.65 -4.15 11.59
N THR A 388 -2.84 -4.49 10.59
CA THR A 388 -2.92 -5.79 9.88
C THR A 388 -1.61 -6.55 9.93
N PHE A 389 -1.73 -7.87 10.05
CA PHE A 389 -0.59 -8.79 10.18
C PHE A 389 -0.64 -9.79 9.03
N SER A 390 0.51 -10.18 8.49
CA SER A 390 0.55 -11.35 7.62
C SER A 390 0.18 -12.60 8.42
N LEU A 391 -0.47 -13.58 7.77
CA LEU A 391 -1.04 -14.80 8.36
C LEU A 391 -0.05 -15.65 9.17
N SER A 392 1.25 -15.33 9.14
CA SER A 392 2.32 -16.02 9.87
C SER A 392 2.59 -15.45 11.27
N PHE A 393 1.92 -14.37 11.69
CA PHE A 393 2.21 -13.70 12.97
C PHE A 393 0.96 -13.42 13.79
N LEU A 394 0.64 -14.35 14.69
CA LEU A 394 -0.29 -14.11 15.79
C LEU A 394 0.45 -13.40 16.93
N ILE A 395 0.37 -12.07 17.04
CA ILE A 395 0.71 -11.38 18.29
C ILE A 395 -0.38 -10.36 18.61
N PHE A 396 -1.27 -10.76 19.53
CA PHE A 396 -2.42 -10.01 20.07
C PHE A 396 -2.11 -8.63 20.69
N TYR A 397 -0.86 -8.14 20.67
CA TYR A 397 -0.44 -6.99 21.48
C TYR A 397 0.20 -5.81 20.73
N SER A 398 0.38 -5.84 19.40
CA SER A 398 0.73 -4.60 18.70
C SER A 398 -0.38 -3.56 18.83
N LEU A 399 -1.64 -3.97 19.09
CA LEU A 399 -2.76 -3.06 19.37
C LEU A 399 -2.58 -2.20 20.64
N PHE A 400 -1.98 -2.71 21.73
CA PHE A 400 -1.94 -1.94 22.99
C PHE A 400 -0.85 -0.85 23.00
N ILE A 401 0.35 -1.16 22.50
CA ILE A 401 1.43 -0.17 22.32
C ILE A 401 1.00 0.89 21.30
N PHE A 402 0.27 0.47 20.28
CA PHE A 402 -0.32 1.34 19.27
C PHE A 402 -1.22 2.42 19.88
N PHE A 403 -2.17 2.07 20.76
CA PHE A 403 -3.05 3.05 21.40
C PHE A 403 -2.28 4.09 22.23
N THR A 404 -1.22 3.70 22.95
CA THR A 404 -0.44 4.63 23.77
C THR A 404 0.43 5.57 22.95
N ILE A 405 0.96 5.10 21.81
CA ILE A 405 1.79 5.93 20.92
C ILE A 405 0.93 6.86 20.07
N PHE A 406 -0.29 6.48 19.66
CA PHE A 406 -1.13 7.32 18.79
C PHE A 406 -2.13 8.21 19.55
N PHE A 407 -2.45 7.93 20.81
CA PHE A 407 -3.40 8.73 21.62
C PHE A 407 -2.84 9.05 23.01
N PRO A 408 -2.11 10.17 23.18
CA PRO A 408 -1.59 10.54 24.49
C PRO A 408 -2.57 11.36 25.35
N LEU A 409 -3.78 11.69 24.87
CA LEU A 409 -4.66 12.66 25.54
C LEU A 409 -6.12 12.19 25.58
N ALA A 410 -6.44 11.33 26.55
CA ALA A 410 -7.68 11.42 27.33
C ALA A 410 -7.62 10.42 28.50
N PHE A 411 -7.74 10.96 29.72
CA PHE A 411 -8.04 10.30 31.01
C PHE A 411 -6.87 9.86 31.93
N PRO A 412 -6.91 10.25 33.24
CA PRO A 412 -5.94 9.84 34.25
C PRO A 412 -6.15 8.40 34.75
N SER A 413 -5.04 7.79 35.16
CA SER A 413 -4.76 6.38 35.46
C SER A 413 -5.44 5.77 36.70
N SER A 414 -6.67 6.15 37.03
CA SER A 414 -7.32 5.74 38.30
C SER A 414 -8.48 4.72 38.21
N ILE A 415 -8.76 4.12 37.05
CA ILE A 415 -9.86 3.15 36.93
C ILE A 415 -9.41 1.87 36.21
N PHE A 416 -8.59 1.03 36.86
CA PHE A 416 -8.47 -0.38 36.49
C PHE A 416 -8.15 -1.22 37.74
N SER A 417 -9.19 -1.82 38.34
CA SER A 417 -9.04 -2.98 39.22
C SER A 417 -9.49 -4.21 38.44
N SER A 418 -8.58 -5.11 38.10
CA SER A 418 -8.90 -6.38 37.45
C SER A 418 -8.84 -7.53 38.45
N SER A 419 -10.01 -8.12 38.72
CA SER A 419 -10.14 -9.48 39.22
C SER A 419 -11.04 -10.23 38.25
N LEU A 420 -10.52 -11.26 37.57
CA LEU A 420 -11.37 -12.20 36.83
C LEU A 420 -10.69 -13.55 36.65
N SER A 421 -11.39 -14.59 37.09
CA SER A 421 -11.05 -16.01 36.96
C SER A 421 -11.55 -16.57 35.63
N LEU A 422 -10.76 -17.46 35.02
CA LEU A 422 -11.05 -18.11 33.74
C LEU A 422 -11.99 -19.33 33.90
N SER A 423 -12.93 -19.47 32.96
CA SER A 423 -13.59 -20.73 32.60
C SER A 423 -13.50 -20.94 31.07
N PRO A 424 -13.28 -22.16 30.57
CA PRO A 424 -12.87 -22.39 29.19
C PRO A 424 -14.07 -22.79 28.32
N THR A 425 -14.78 -21.83 27.74
CA THR A 425 -15.56 -21.98 26.48
C THR A 425 -16.39 -20.71 26.24
N LEU A 426 -15.84 -19.74 25.50
CA LEU A 426 -16.63 -18.76 24.74
C LEU A 426 -15.71 -17.99 23.80
N THR A 427 -15.98 -18.10 22.50
CA THR A 427 -15.40 -17.24 21.46
C THR A 427 -15.93 -15.83 21.67
N LEU A 428 -15.05 -14.87 21.96
CA LEU A 428 -15.42 -13.50 22.25
C LEU A 428 -15.11 -12.61 21.03
N THR A 429 -16.16 -12.26 20.27
CA THR A 429 -16.08 -11.20 19.26
C THR A 429 -16.23 -9.87 20.00
N LEU A 430 -15.14 -9.13 20.15
CA LEU A 430 -15.14 -7.83 20.82
C LEU A 430 -15.44 -6.74 19.80
N THR A 431 -16.73 -6.41 19.62
CA THR A 431 -17.15 -5.21 18.90
C THR A 431 -17.21 -4.06 19.89
N LEU A 432 -16.18 -3.21 19.93
CA LEU A 432 -16.21 -2.00 20.75
C LEU A 432 -16.96 -0.91 19.97
N THR A 433 -18.28 -0.84 20.15
CA THR A 433 -19.09 0.30 19.68
C THR A 433 -19.03 1.39 20.74
N LEU A 434 -18.15 2.38 20.58
CA LEU A 434 -18.15 3.55 21.46
C LEU A 434 -19.09 4.61 20.88
N THR A 435 -20.39 4.40 21.06
CA THR A 435 -21.40 5.43 20.81
C THR A 435 -21.46 6.30 22.07
N LEU A 436 -20.78 7.45 22.06
CA LEU A 436 -20.98 8.46 23.11
C LEU A 436 -21.99 9.49 22.61
N THR A 437 -23.27 9.13 22.69
CA THR A 437 -24.36 10.11 22.60
C THR A 437 -24.50 10.74 23.98
N LEU A 438 -24.04 11.99 24.12
CA LEU A 438 -24.24 12.76 25.35
C LEU A 438 -25.69 13.26 25.37
N THR A 439 -26.62 12.48 25.91
CA THR A 439 -27.99 12.94 26.17
C THR A 439 -28.04 13.58 27.55
N LEU A 440 -27.89 14.91 27.61
CA LEU A 440 -28.19 15.71 28.80
C LEU A 440 -29.71 15.67 29.05
N THR A 441 -30.13 14.90 30.05
CA THR A 441 -31.48 14.96 30.61
C THR A 441 -31.52 16.07 31.67
N LEU A 442 -31.89 17.28 31.26
CA LEU A 442 -32.31 18.33 32.18
C LEU A 442 -33.79 18.15 32.49
N THR A 443 -34.10 17.70 33.70
CA THR A 443 -35.45 17.69 34.24
C THR A 443 -35.72 19.00 34.98
N HIS A 444 -36.35 19.98 34.32
CA HIS A 444 -37.59 20.62 34.81
C HIS A 444 -38.08 21.71 33.84
N ALA A 445 -39.33 21.50 33.40
CA ALA A 445 -40.40 22.45 33.13
C ALA A 445 -40.19 23.66 32.18
N HIS A 446 -41.13 23.74 31.23
CA HIS A 446 -41.57 24.85 30.39
C HIS A 446 -40.87 25.10 29.03
N THR A 447 -41.52 24.55 28.00
CA THR A 447 -41.85 25.15 26.68
C THR A 447 -41.23 26.51 26.35
N HIS A 448 -40.38 26.56 25.31
CA HIS A 448 -40.67 27.25 24.04
C HIS A 448 -39.54 27.02 23.01
N THR A 449 -39.96 26.83 21.75
CA THR A 449 -39.21 26.67 20.50
C THR A 449 -38.41 27.92 20.13
N TYR A 450 -37.19 27.83 19.56
CA TYR A 450 -36.65 28.73 18.51
C TYR A 450 -35.39 28.18 17.81
N LEU A 451 -35.18 28.63 16.56
CA LEU A 451 -34.22 28.22 15.52
C LEU A 451 -32.75 28.70 15.69
N CYS A 452 -31.83 28.03 14.97
CA CYS A 452 -30.46 28.35 14.47
C CYS A 452 -30.05 29.85 14.34
N PRO A 453 -28.77 30.29 14.12
CA PRO A 453 -27.58 29.55 13.61
C PRO A 453 -26.15 29.98 14.13
N SER A 454 -25.14 29.25 13.64
CA SER A 454 -23.72 29.61 13.33
C SER A 454 -23.00 30.77 14.05
N LEU A 455 -21.77 30.53 14.54
CA LEU A 455 -20.70 31.53 14.49
C LEU A 455 -19.30 30.91 14.57
N SER A 456 -18.51 31.25 13.55
CA SER A 456 -17.07 31.16 13.42
C SER A 456 -16.37 32.15 14.34
N THR A 457 -15.26 31.78 14.97
CA THR A 457 -14.28 32.77 15.46
C THR A 457 -12.87 32.21 15.46
N VAL A 458 -12.04 32.84 14.63
CA VAL A 458 -10.58 32.82 14.60
C VAL A 458 -10.06 33.51 15.86
N VAL A 459 -9.13 32.90 16.61
CA VAL A 459 -8.28 33.64 17.56
C VAL A 459 -6.82 33.19 17.46
N SER A 460 -5.98 34.21 17.35
CA SER A 460 -4.55 34.23 17.09
C SER A 460 -3.68 33.84 18.29
N ILE A 461 -2.47 33.40 17.97
CA ILE A 461 -1.31 33.11 18.83
C ILE A 461 -0.84 34.39 19.54
N SER A 462 -0.59 34.33 20.86
CA SER A 462 0.62 34.92 21.48
C SER A 462 0.73 34.60 22.98
N SER A 463 1.92 34.12 23.34
CA SER A 463 2.68 34.31 24.59
C SER A 463 2.04 34.00 25.95
N LEU A 464 2.64 33.05 26.69
CA LEU A 464 3.10 33.31 28.06
C LEU A 464 4.10 32.23 28.51
N LEU A 465 5.37 32.66 28.59
CA LEU A 465 6.42 32.08 29.41
C LEU A 465 6.15 32.48 30.88
N ALA A 466 6.11 31.50 31.77
CA ALA A 466 6.51 31.61 33.18
C ALA A 466 6.82 30.20 33.70
#